data_AF-A0AAJ6EDZ9-F1
#
_entry.id   AF-A0AAJ6EDZ9-F1
#
_cell.length_a   1.000
_cell.length_b   1.000
_cell.length_c   1.000
_cell.angle_alpha   90.00
_cell.angle_beta   90.00
_cell.angle_gamma   90.00
#
_symmetry.space_group_name_H-M   'P 1'
#
loop_
_entity.id
_entity.type
_entity.pdbx_description
1 polymer ?
#
loop_
_entity_poly.entity_id
_entity_poly.type
_entity_poly.pdbx_seq_one_letter_code
_entity_poly.pdbx_strand_id
1 'polypeptide(L)' 'MSRSLVSKDDLERIALQEVRSFPGTENVLSVEIEFEAGDRPGINWKLHVIAQEDCDLARVQYAAKTTAGRLKLRYEIRLN' A
#
# COMPACT_ATOMS: atom_id res chain seq x y z
N MET A 1 -6.71 -19.32 5.79
CA MET A 1 -6.38 -18.85 4.42
C MET A 1 -4.89 -18.56 4.39
N SER A 2 -4.11 -19.18 3.51
CA SER A 2 -2.70 -18.85 3.32
C SER A 2 -2.58 -17.55 2.50
N ARG A 3 -1.68 -16.64 2.90
CA ARG A 3 -1.36 -15.43 2.14
C ARG A 3 -0.59 -15.80 0.87
N SER A 4 -0.77 -15.04 -0.19
CA SER A 4 0.00 -15.19 -1.43
C SER A 4 1.33 -14.45 -1.31
N LEU A 5 2.42 -15.07 -1.77
CA LEU A 5 3.72 -14.40 -1.83
C LEU A 5 3.73 -13.39 -2.98
N VAL A 6 4.27 -12.20 -2.72
CA VAL A 6 4.37 -11.12 -3.70
C VAL A 6 5.71 -10.41 -3.57
N SER A 7 6.26 -9.89 -4.67
CA SER A 7 7.43 -9.03 -4.60
C SER A 7 7.05 -7.65 -4.02
N LYS A 8 8.02 -6.90 -3.51
CA LYS A 8 7.79 -5.52 -3.04
C LYS A 8 7.20 -4.66 -4.18
N ASP A 9 7.86 -4.67 -5.34
CA ASP A 9 7.49 -3.87 -6.50
C ASP A 9 6.08 -4.19 -7.03
N ASP A 10 5.72 -5.48 -7.06
CA ASP A 10 4.37 -5.88 -7.48
C ASP A 10 3.33 -5.43 -6.45
N LEU A 11 3.65 -5.52 -5.16
CA LEU A 11 2.73 -5.07 -4.12
C LEU A 11 2.54 -3.55 -4.15
N GLU A 12 3.58 -2.77 -4.44
CA GLU A 12 3.48 -1.32 -4.67
C GLU A 12 2.61 -1.01 -5.89
N ARG A 13 2.78 -1.72 -7.01
CA ARG A 13 1.94 -1.56 -8.19
C ARG A 13 0.47 -1.87 -7.92
N ILE A 14 0.20 -2.98 -7.23
CA ILE A 14 -1.16 -3.37 -6.83
C ILE A 14 -1.74 -2.29 -5.89
N ALA A 15 -0.98 -1.85 -4.89
CA ALA A 15 -1.43 -0.84 -3.96
C ALA A 15 -1.74 0.50 -4.64
N LEU A 16 -0.91 0.93 -5.60
CA LEU A 16 -1.18 2.15 -6.36
C LEU A 16 -2.48 2.05 -7.15
N GLN A 17 -2.70 0.91 -7.82
CA GLN A 17 -3.92 0.67 -8.58
C GLN A 17 -5.15 0.63 -7.67
N GLU A 18 -5.07 -0.04 -6.52
CA GLU A 18 -6.17 -0.09 -5.55
C GLU A 18 -6.45 1.29 -4.96
N VAL A 19 -5.44 2.04 -4.54
CA VAL A 19 -5.61 3.39 -3.98
C VAL A 19 -6.27 4.32 -5.01
N ARG A 20 -5.83 4.31 -6.28
CA ARG A 20 -6.42 5.14 -7.35
C ARG A 20 -7.84 4.71 -7.77
N SER A 21 -8.29 3.52 -7.35
CA SER A 21 -9.66 3.05 -7.64
C SER A 21 -10.72 3.67 -6.72
N PHE A 22 -10.31 4.33 -5.63
CA PHE A 22 -11.23 5.05 -4.75
C PHE A 22 -11.62 6.40 -5.40
N PRO A 23 -12.88 6.84 -5.27
CA PRO A 23 -13.28 8.15 -5.80
C PRO A 23 -12.56 9.31 -5.10
N GLY A 24 -11.90 10.18 -5.87
CA GLY A 24 -11.20 11.35 -5.35
C GLY A 24 -9.74 11.10 -4.95
N THR A 25 -9.16 9.97 -5.35
CA THR A 25 -7.75 9.62 -5.11
C THR A 25 -7.00 9.27 -6.40
N GLU A 26 -7.57 9.63 -7.56
CA GLU A 26 -7.01 9.38 -8.89
C GLU A 26 -5.64 10.08 -9.07
N ASN A 27 -5.43 11.20 -8.36
CA ASN A 27 -4.24 12.05 -8.41
C ASN A 27 -3.08 11.57 -7.49
N VAL A 28 -3.22 10.42 -6.84
CA VAL A 28 -2.08 9.79 -6.14
C VAL A 28 -1.00 9.49 -7.16
N LEU A 29 0.25 9.89 -6.92
CA LEU A 29 1.37 9.80 -7.87
C LEU A 29 2.07 8.45 -7.77
N SER A 30 2.42 8.05 -6.55
CA SER A 30 3.12 6.80 -6.26
C SER A 30 2.77 6.30 -4.87
N VAL A 31 3.08 5.03 -4.64
CA VAL A 31 3.06 4.43 -3.30
C VAL A 31 4.35 3.67 -3.07
N GLU A 32 4.79 3.64 -1.82
CA GLU A 32 6.01 2.96 -1.41
C GLU A 32 5.70 2.08 -0.21
N ILE A 33 6.38 0.93 -0.15
CA ILE A 33 6.31 0.01 0.99
C ILE A 33 7.56 0.20 1.84
N GLU A 34 7.33 0.64 3.07
CA GLU A 34 8.38 0.81 4.08
C GLU A 34 8.25 -0.29 5.13
N PHE A 35 9.37 -0.95 5.46
CA PHE A 35 9.43 -1.91 6.55
C PHE A 35 9.87 -1.20 7.82
N GLU A 36 9.20 -1.46 8.95
CA GLU A 36 9.66 -0.90 10.22
C GLU A 36 11.00 -1.53 10.62
N ALA A 37 11.95 -0.67 10.99
CA ALA A 37 13.25 -1.11 11.47
C ALA A 37 13.09 -1.98 12.73
N GLY A 38 13.59 -3.21 12.67
CA GLY A 38 13.55 -4.17 13.78
C GLY A 38 12.44 -5.22 13.70
N ASP A 39 11.49 -5.07 12.77
CA ASP A 39 10.46 -6.09 12.54
C ASP A 39 10.90 -7.14 11.52
N ARG A 40 10.35 -8.35 11.65
CA ARG A 40 10.54 -9.40 10.65
C ARG A 40 10.06 -8.87 9.30
N PRO A 41 10.94 -8.70 8.32
CA PRO A 41 10.53 -8.14 7.06
C PRO A 41 9.49 -9.09 6.43
N GLY A 42 8.48 -8.52 5.77
CA GLY A 42 7.37 -9.29 5.18
C GLY A 42 6.05 -9.32 5.96
N ILE A 43 6.03 -8.98 7.26
CA ILE A 43 4.78 -8.97 8.06
C ILE A 43 4.35 -7.55 8.43
N ASN A 44 5.27 -6.71 8.91
CA ASN A 44 4.98 -5.35 9.37
C ASN A 44 5.57 -4.31 8.43
N TRP A 45 4.81 -4.00 7.39
CA TRP A 45 5.11 -2.93 6.45
C TRP A 45 4.06 -1.81 6.52
N LYS A 46 4.44 -0.61 6.10
CA LYS A 46 3.60 0.58 5.99
C LYS A 46 3.45 0.98 4.53
N LEU A 47 2.27 1.49 4.18
CA LEU A 47 2.00 2.06 2.86
C LEU A 47 2.22 3.57 2.92
N HIS A 48 3.24 4.05 2.24
CA HIS A 48 3.51 5.47 2.05
C HIS A 48 2.86 5.89 0.74
N VAL A 49 2.05 6.94 0.76
CA VAL A 49 1.31 7.41 -0.40
C VAL A 49 1.75 8.83 -0.71
N ILE A 50 2.23 9.03 -1.94
CA ILE A 50 2.67 10.33 -2.45
C ILE A 50 1.57 10.81 -3.40
N ALA A 51 0.95 11.95 -3.10
CA ALA A 51 -0.13 12.52 -3.87
C ALA A 51 0.23 13.93 -4.34
N GLN A 52 -0.49 14.44 -5.35
CA GLN A 52 -0.38 15.84 -5.76
C GLN A 52 -0.74 16.79 -4.61
N GLU A 53 -0.19 18.00 -4.69
CA GLU A 53 -0.63 19.13 -3.88
C GLU A 53 -2.15 19.35 -4.09
N ASP A 54 -2.84 19.81 -3.04
CA ASP A 54 -4.31 19.99 -2.99
C ASP A 54 -5.17 18.72 -3.08
N CYS A 55 -4.60 17.53 -2.88
CA CYS A 55 -5.41 16.32 -2.75
C CYS A 55 -6.32 16.34 -1.50
N ASP A 56 -7.47 15.67 -1.58
CA ASP A 56 -8.31 15.41 -0.42
C ASP A 56 -7.60 14.41 0.51
N LEU A 57 -6.87 14.96 1.49
CA LEU A 57 -6.06 14.19 2.42
C LEU A 57 -6.89 13.15 3.18
N ALA A 58 -8.14 13.46 3.54
CA ALA A 58 -9.00 12.54 4.26
C ALA A 58 -9.36 11.33 3.39
N ARG A 59 -9.64 11.54 2.11
CA ARG A 59 -9.89 10.46 1.15
C ARG A 59 -8.64 9.65 0.85
N VAL A 60 -7.51 10.30 0.62
CA VAL A 60 -6.23 9.60 0.40
C VAL A 60 -5.88 8.74 1.62
N GLN A 61 -6.03 9.27 2.83
CA GLN A 61 -5.78 8.52 4.05
C GLN A 61 -6.73 7.32 4.20
N TYR A 62 -8.03 7.50 3.87
CA TYR A 62 -9.00 6.42 3.89
C TYR A 62 -8.66 5.30 2.89
N ALA A 63 -8.35 5.68 1.64
CA ALA A 63 -7.97 4.75 0.59
C ALA A 63 -6.70 3.98 0.96
N ALA A 64 -5.68 4.68 1.50
CA ALA A 64 -4.43 4.08 1.95
C ALA A 64 -4.65 3.06 3.07
N LYS A 65 -5.42 3.42 4.11
CA LYS A 65 -5.70 2.51 5.25
C LYS A 65 -6.49 1.28 4.80
N THR A 66 -7.51 1.47 3.98
CA THR A 66 -8.34 0.37 3.46
C THR A 66 -7.51 -0.58 2.60
N THR A 67 -6.72 -0.03 1.69
CA THR A 67 -5.84 -0.79 0.80
C THR A 67 -4.79 -1.56 1.60
N ALA A 68 -4.06 -0.90 2.52
CA ALA A 68 -3.06 -1.56 3.35
C ALA A 68 -3.65 -2.72 4.18
N GLY A 69 -4.83 -2.52 4.78
CA GLY A 69 -5.54 -3.56 5.51
C GLY A 69 -5.87 -4.79 4.64
N ARG A 70 -6.42 -4.56 3.44
CA ARG A 70 -6.75 -5.63 2.49
C ARG A 70 -5.51 -6.38 2.02
N LEU A 71 -4.45 -5.65 1.67
CA LEU A 71 -3.21 -6.24 1.17
C LEU A 71 -2.49 -7.07 2.24
N LYS A 72 -2.47 -6.61 3.51
CA LYS A 72 -1.88 -7.39 4.62
C LYS A 72 -2.59 -8.70 4.90
N LEU A 73 -3.90 -8.77 4.63
CA LEU A 73 -4.69 -10.00 4.77
C LEU A 73 -4.46 -10.96 3.59
N ARG A 74 -4.11 -10.45 2.41
CA ARG A 74 -4.01 -11.23 1.18
C ARG A 74 -2.57 -11.64 0.84
N TYR A 75 -1.59 -10.81 1.19
CA TYR A 75 -0.23 -10.94 0.72
C TYR A 75 0.80 -10.98 1.84
N GLU A 76 1.88 -11.69 1.57
CA GLU A 76 3.11 -11.69 2.35
C GLU A 76 4.26 -11.35 1.42
N ILE A 77 5.10 -10.39 1.80
CA ILE A 77 6.18 -9.94 0.90
C ILE A 77 7.29 -10.98 0.92
N ARG A 78 7.67 -11.45 -0.27
CA ARG A 78 8.85 -12.29 -0.43
C ARG A 78 10.08 -11.42 -0.20
N LEU A 79 10.82 -11.75 0.85
CA LEU A 79 12.17 -11.23 1.04
C LEU A 79 13.11 -12.06 0.18
N ASN A 80 13.83 -11.40 -0.72
CA ASN A 80 14.95 -11.99 -1.44
C ASN A 80 16.24 -11.70 -0.69
#